data_AF-A0AAD4EPA1-F1
#
_entry.id   AF-A0AAD4EPA1-F1
#
_cell.length_a   1.000
_cell.length_b   1.000
_cell.length_c   1.000
_cell.angle_alpha   90.00
_cell.angle_beta   90.00
_cell.angle_gamma   90.00
#
_symmetry.space_group_name_H-M   'P 1'
#
loop_
_entity.id
_entity.type
_entity.pdbx_description
1 polymer ?
#
loop_
_entity_poly.entity_id
_entity_poly.type
_entity_poly.pdbx_seq_one_letter_code
_entity_poly.pdbx_strand_id
1 'polypeptide(L)'
;MPLHDLPPELVLRVMRHIGHEFFAQNIRRLTVSKWWFRYAWTIFVEQLLLNRTRLVHFARNPAALEAMLPHLKAITIIAREFCYPSTSPSLHKVVYDGLWGVTDEPYSNSPFGHGLTEMAKFNSFLDKVAIKLHQCPRLNSVTFKGPTKHGVYILYTEPLDSLLSLRHVTSLTVTNNAFLNGFHMCSHIHRRLPFLRRFRYRTHLICEDLLTPLPDAPPLNLQDVVIDLTCPTCRRRGSRLDWEDCGHRLEEWATELASRLDNPRMVRVRYPWPYNDRTYSFDGITGVRTQLENGSTWDDEGPVIPERPSKVWDDQVDEESDEEEEQDDEANDDEEDDDEEDDDEEDDDEEDDDEEDDDEEDDDEEDDDEEDDEDEN
;
A
#
# COMPACT_ATOMS: atom_id res chain seq x y z
N MET A 1 35.76 19.59 -22.90
CA MET A 1 36.21 18.56 -21.95
C MET A 1 35.24 17.39 -22.09
N PRO A 2 35.70 16.21 -22.55
CA PRO A 2 34.83 15.05 -22.67
C PRO A 2 34.44 14.52 -21.29
N LEU A 3 33.25 13.90 -21.20
CA LEU A 3 32.67 13.45 -19.93
C LEU A 3 33.55 12.40 -19.20
N HIS A 4 34.32 11.62 -19.95
CA HIS A 4 35.22 10.60 -19.39
C HIS A 4 36.46 11.16 -18.68
N ASP A 5 36.76 12.46 -18.87
CA ASP A 5 37.86 13.14 -18.17
C ASP A 5 37.44 13.63 -16.78
N LEU A 6 36.15 13.56 -16.44
CA LEU A 6 35.68 13.96 -15.12
C LEU A 6 36.05 12.92 -14.05
N PRO A 7 36.42 13.36 -12.84
CA PRO A 7 36.56 12.47 -11.69
C PRO A 7 35.29 11.62 -11.47
N PRO A 8 35.43 10.34 -11.08
CA PRO A 8 34.31 9.43 -10.84
C PRO A 8 33.22 9.99 -9.92
N GLU A 9 33.60 10.80 -8.93
CA GLU A 9 32.69 11.41 -7.96
C GLU A 9 31.76 12.43 -8.62
N LEU A 10 32.27 13.22 -9.57
CA LEU A 10 31.47 14.18 -10.31
C LEU A 10 30.51 13.46 -11.26
N VAL A 11 30.96 12.39 -11.90
CA VAL A 11 30.12 11.55 -12.77
C VAL A 11 28.98 10.94 -11.97
N LEU A 12 29.28 10.32 -10.82
CA LEU A 12 28.25 9.77 -9.93
C LEU A 12 27.28 10.85 -9.43
N ARG A 13 27.76 12.08 -9.19
CA ARG A 13 26.89 13.20 -8.82
C ARG A 13 25.93 13.59 -9.94
N VAL A 14 26.43 13.67 -11.18
CA VAL A 14 25.60 13.90 -12.36
C VAL A 14 24.58 12.77 -12.54
N MET A 15 25.00 11.50 -12.43
CA MET A 15 24.10 10.35 -12.56
C MET A 15 23.03 10.33 -11.46
N ARG A 16 23.37 10.67 -10.21
CA ARG A 16 22.39 10.81 -9.12
C ARG A 16 21.41 11.94 -9.36
N HIS A 17 21.85 13.03 -9.97
CA HIS A 17 20.97 14.13 -10.34
C HIS A 17 19.99 13.73 -11.45
N ILE A 18 20.45 12.92 -12.41
CA ILE A 18 19.59 12.30 -13.44
C ILE A 18 18.56 11.36 -12.79
N GLY A 19 18.96 10.63 -11.74
CA GLY A 19 18.08 9.78 -10.96
C GLY A 19 17.89 8.39 -11.56
N HIS A 20 17.37 7.48 -10.74
CA HIS A 20 17.12 6.10 -11.14
C HIS A 20 15.93 5.99 -12.11
N GLU A 21 14.91 6.86 -12.02
CA GLU A 21 13.73 6.80 -12.89
C GLU A 21 14.11 6.95 -14.37
N PHE A 22 15.10 7.81 -14.66
CA PHE A 22 15.59 8.00 -16.02
C PHE A 22 16.10 6.70 -16.64
N PHE A 23 16.80 5.85 -15.89
CA PHE A 23 17.27 4.56 -16.39
C PHE A 23 16.17 3.50 -16.39
N ALA A 24 15.27 3.54 -15.41
CA ALA A 24 14.13 2.62 -15.32
C ALA A 24 13.15 2.77 -16.50
N GLN A 25 12.98 3.98 -17.03
CA GLN A 25 12.14 4.23 -18.20
C GLN A 25 12.67 3.59 -19.49
N ASN A 26 14.00 3.49 -19.64
CA ASN A 26 14.61 2.87 -20.83
C ASN A 26 15.97 2.28 -20.48
N ILE A 27 16.01 0.96 -20.34
CA ILE A 27 17.21 0.21 -19.93
C ILE A 27 18.37 0.34 -20.93
N ARG A 28 18.09 0.63 -22.21
CA ARG A 28 19.14 0.89 -23.23
C ARG A 28 19.97 2.13 -22.91
N ARG A 29 19.47 3.02 -22.04
CA ARG A 29 20.24 4.15 -21.51
C ARG A 29 21.44 3.69 -20.67
N LEU A 30 21.51 2.43 -20.23
CA LEU A 30 22.68 1.87 -19.57
C LEU A 30 23.79 1.48 -20.56
N THR A 31 23.47 1.21 -21.82
CA THR A 31 24.37 0.56 -22.78
C THR A 31 25.11 1.54 -23.71
N VAL A 32 25.23 2.81 -23.33
CA VAL A 32 25.93 3.84 -24.15
C VAL A 32 27.41 3.51 -24.33
N SER A 33 28.09 3.12 -23.26
CA SER A 33 29.49 2.66 -23.28
C SER A 33 29.79 1.85 -22.01
N LYS A 34 30.89 1.08 -21.99
CA LYS A 34 31.32 0.33 -20.79
C LYS A 34 31.55 1.25 -19.58
N TRP A 35 32.16 2.41 -19.83
CA TRP A 35 32.40 3.42 -18.81
C TRP A 35 31.09 3.97 -18.24
N TRP A 36 30.16 4.32 -19.13
CA TRP A 36 28.83 4.81 -18.75
C TRP A 36 28.04 3.76 -17.96
N PHE A 37 28.01 2.51 -18.44
CA PHE A 37 27.32 1.40 -17.80
C PHE A 37 27.78 1.23 -16.35
N ARG A 38 29.08 1.27 -16.08
CA ARG A 38 29.63 1.11 -14.72
C ARG A 38 29.03 2.11 -13.73
N TYR A 39 28.88 3.38 -14.11
CA TYR A 39 28.34 4.41 -13.21
C TYR A 39 26.81 4.42 -13.21
N ALA A 40 26.19 4.34 -14.38
CA ALA A 40 24.74 4.34 -14.52
C ALA A 40 24.11 3.13 -13.81
N TRP A 41 24.74 1.95 -13.90
CA TRP A 41 24.32 0.74 -13.18
C TRP A 41 24.23 0.99 -11.68
N THR A 42 25.26 1.61 -11.08
CA THR A 42 25.26 1.86 -9.63
C THR A 42 24.09 2.74 -9.19
N ILE A 43 23.63 3.67 -10.03
CA ILE A 43 22.49 4.54 -9.74
C ILE A 43 21.16 3.83 -10.01
N PHE A 44 21.08 3.10 -11.12
CA PHE A 44 19.90 2.32 -11.49
C PHE A 44 19.51 1.31 -10.41
N VAL A 45 20.50 0.63 -9.80
CA VAL A 45 20.23 -0.38 -8.77
C VAL A 45 20.10 0.18 -7.36
N GLU A 46 20.26 1.50 -7.13
CA GLU A 46 20.06 2.08 -5.79
C GLU A 46 18.60 1.92 -5.32
N GLN A 47 17.65 1.83 -6.26
CA GLN A 47 16.23 1.62 -5.97
C GLN A 47 15.68 0.40 -6.72
N LEU A 48 15.27 -0.62 -5.97
CA LEU A 48 14.71 -1.84 -6.54
C LEU A 48 13.18 -1.84 -6.46
N LEU A 49 12.53 -1.89 -7.61
CA LEU A 49 11.11 -2.15 -7.71
C LEU A 49 10.87 -3.66 -7.76
N LEU A 50 10.14 -4.19 -6.78
CA LEU A 50 9.71 -5.58 -6.66
C LEU A 50 8.22 -5.67 -6.96
N ASN A 51 7.90 -5.91 -8.22
CA ASN A 51 6.56 -6.35 -8.64
C ASN A 51 6.53 -7.88 -8.76
N ARG A 52 5.45 -8.47 -9.29
CA ARG A 52 5.31 -9.93 -9.35
C ARG A 52 6.43 -10.59 -10.12
N THR A 53 6.64 -10.13 -11.35
CA THR A 53 7.66 -10.70 -12.24
C THR A 53 9.06 -10.62 -11.64
N ARG A 54 9.43 -9.46 -11.08
CA ARG A 54 10.77 -9.28 -10.49
C ARG A 54 10.95 -10.04 -9.18
N LEU A 55 9.91 -10.11 -8.35
CA LEU A 55 9.98 -10.88 -7.11
C LEU A 55 10.18 -12.37 -7.41
N VAL A 56 9.41 -12.93 -8.36
CA VAL A 56 9.59 -14.31 -8.81
C VAL A 56 10.98 -14.51 -9.41
N HIS A 57 11.45 -13.59 -10.26
CA HIS A 57 12.78 -13.66 -10.86
C HIS A 57 13.88 -13.71 -9.80
N PHE A 58 13.90 -12.80 -8.82
CA PHE A 58 14.92 -12.80 -7.78
C PHE A 58 14.79 -13.96 -6.79
N ALA A 59 13.58 -14.44 -6.54
CA ALA A 59 13.37 -15.63 -5.71
C ALA A 59 13.89 -16.91 -6.39
N ARG A 60 13.84 -16.98 -7.74
CA ARG A 60 14.38 -18.10 -8.53
C ARG A 60 15.86 -17.93 -8.86
N ASN A 61 16.33 -16.69 -9.00
CA ASN A 61 17.72 -16.34 -9.31
C ASN A 61 18.30 -15.39 -8.24
N PRO A 62 18.68 -15.91 -7.07
CA PRO A 62 19.21 -15.08 -5.99
C PRO A 62 20.54 -14.41 -6.35
N ALA A 63 21.34 -15.01 -7.23
CA ALA A 63 22.62 -14.44 -7.66
C ALA A 63 22.46 -13.08 -8.36
N ALA A 64 21.37 -12.90 -9.12
CA ALA A 64 21.04 -11.61 -9.72
C ALA A 64 20.78 -10.53 -8.68
N LEU A 65 20.07 -10.86 -7.59
CA LEU A 65 19.84 -9.94 -6.47
C LEU A 65 21.14 -9.64 -5.71
N GLU A 66 21.95 -10.67 -5.45
CA GLU A 66 23.25 -10.56 -4.77
C GLU A 66 24.19 -9.58 -5.46
N ALA A 67 24.23 -9.59 -6.80
CA ALA A 67 25.01 -8.64 -7.60
C ALA A 67 24.59 -7.17 -7.38
N MET A 68 23.36 -6.92 -6.91
CA MET A 68 22.81 -5.58 -6.68
C MET A 68 22.98 -5.10 -5.22
N LEU A 69 23.10 -6.03 -4.25
CA LEU A 69 23.11 -5.72 -2.81
C LEU A 69 24.15 -4.66 -2.39
N PRO A 70 25.38 -4.59 -2.94
CA PRO A 70 26.37 -3.56 -2.55
C PRO A 70 25.94 -2.11 -2.85
N HIS A 71 24.98 -1.94 -3.75
CA HIS A 71 24.55 -0.64 -4.26
C HIS A 71 23.12 -0.29 -3.86
N LEU A 72 22.30 -1.28 -3.52
CA LEU A 72 20.91 -1.12 -3.14
C LEU A 72 20.72 -0.25 -1.89
N LYS A 73 19.84 0.75 -1.96
CA LYS A 73 19.51 1.66 -0.85
C LYS A 73 18.04 1.66 -0.50
N ALA A 74 17.17 1.46 -1.49
CA ALA A 74 15.73 1.45 -1.30
C ALA A 74 15.08 0.30 -2.05
N ILE A 75 14.01 -0.25 -1.47
CA ILE A 75 13.12 -1.18 -2.16
C ILE A 75 11.70 -0.64 -2.17
N THR A 76 10.98 -0.90 -3.26
CA THR A 76 9.53 -0.68 -3.35
C THR A 76 8.87 -1.97 -3.76
N ILE A 77 8.03 -2.51 -2.90
CA ILE A 77 7.25 -3.73 -3.13
C ILE A 77 5.85 -3.31 -3.60
N ILE A 78 5.46 -3.77 -4.78
CA ILE A 78 4.14 -3.51 -5.36
C ILE A 78 3.31 -4.79 -5.25
N ALA A 79 2.30 -4.78 -4.38
CA ALA A 79 1.38 -5.90 -4.18
C ALA A 79 0.17 -5.87 -5.14
N ARG A 80 -0.01 -4.79 -5.92
CA ARG A 80 -1.16 -4.62 -6.83
C ARG A 80 -1.33 -5.78 -7.81
N GLU A 81 -0.24 -6.31 -8.35
CA GLU A 81 -0.26 -7.38 -9.37
C GLU A 81 -0.72 -8.73 -8.83
N PHE A 82 -0.88 -8.86 -7.52
CA PHE A 82 -1.34 -10.10 -6.93
C PHE A 82 -2.77 -10.02 -6.38
N CYS A 83 -3.39 -8.84 -6.46
CA CYS A 83 -4.75 -8.58 -5.98
C CYS A 83 -5.78 -9.38 -6.76
N TYR A 84 -6.66 -10.08 -6.02
CA TYR A 84 -7.85 -10.64 -6.64
C TYR A 84 -8.82 -9.49 -6.94
N PRO A 85 -9.42 -9.44 -8.14
CA PRO A 85 -10.50 -8.49 -8.40
C PRO A 85 -11.64 -8.80 -7.42
N SER A 86 -11.87 -7.90 -6.46
CA SER A 86 -13.00 -7.98 -5.52
C SER A 86 -14.29 -7.55 -6.22
N THR A 87 -14.63 -8.18 -7.34
CA THR A 87 -15.91 -7.92 -8.03
C THR A 87 -17.09 -8.56 -7.33
N SER A 88 -16.87 -9.53 -6.43
CA SER A 88 -17.97 -10.16 -5.68
C SER A 88 -18.08 -9.58 -4.26
N PRO A 89 -19.17 -8.85 -3.92
CA PRO A 89 -19.46 -8.39 -2.56
C PRO A 89 -19.49 -9.51 -1.50
N SER A 90 -19.73 -10.76 -1.93
CA SER A 90 -19.73 -11.95 -1.08
C SER A 90 -18.35 -12.30 -0.52
N LEU A 91 -17.25 -11.96 -1.21
CA LEU A 91 -15.87 -12.15 -0.73
C LEU A 91 -15.63 -11.39 0.58
N HIS A 92 -16.17 -10.18 0.70
CA HIS A 92 -16.00 -9.36 1.90
C HIS A 92 -16.72 -9.95 3.11
N LYS A 93 -17.77 -10.76 2.90
CA LYS A 93 -18.49 -11.44 3.98
C LYS A 93 -17.79 -12.75 4.34
N VAL A 94 -17.36 -13.55 3.36
CA VAL A 94 -16.67 -14.83 3.60
C VAL A 94 -15.30 -14.64 4.25
N VAL A 95 -14.50 -13.64 3.85
CA VAL A 95 -13.21 -13.35 4.50
C VAL A 95 -13.40 -12.92 5.96
N TYR A 96 -14.45 -12.17 6.26
CA TYR A 96 -14.67 -11.64 7.62
C TYR A 96 -15.40 -12.61 8.54
N ASP A 97 -16.37 -13.38 8.01
CA ASP A 97 -17.17 -14.34 8.78
C ASP A 97 -16.52 -15.73 8.85
N GLY A 98 -15.82 -16.15 7.78
CA GLY A 98 -15.23 -17.49 7.66
C GLY A 98 -13.87 -17.67 8.33
N LEU A 99 -13.10 -16.60 8.58
CA LEU A 99 -11.75 -16.75 9.16
C LEU A 99 -11.73 -17.16 10.65
N TRP A 100 -12.88 -17.14 11.33
CA TRP A 100 -13.03 -17.64 12.69
C TRP A 100 -13.74 -19.01 12.75
N GLY A 101 -14.25 -19.50 11.61
CA GLY A 101 -14.91 -20.78 11.48
C GLY A 101 -14.11 -21.68 10.56
N VAL A 102 -13.20 -22.48 11.14
CA VAL A 102 -12.53 -23.58 10.43
C VAL A 102 -13.61 -24.59 10.02
N THR A 103 -14.15 -24.45 8.81
CA THR A 103 -14.89 -25.54 8.16
C THR A 103 -13.87 -26.32 7.35
N ASP A 104 -13.61 -27.58 7.74
CA ASP A 104 -12.65 -28.52 7.15
C ASP A 104 -12.99 -28.93 5.69
N GLU A 105 -13.84 -28.20 4.97
CA GLU A 105 -14.10 -28.51 3.57
C GLU A 105 -12.98 -27.99 2.65
N PRO A 106 -12.43 -28.85 1.78
CA PRO A 106 -11.33 -28.47 0.89
C PRO A 106 -11.83 -27.58 -0.26
N TYR A 107 -11.75 -26.26 -0.08
CA TYR A 107 -12.07 -25.21 -1.06
C TYR A 107 -11.18 -25.17 -2.33
N SER A 108 -10.47 -26.26 -2.64
CA SER A 108 -9.45 -26.34 -3.70
C SER A 108 -9.96 -25.94 -5.08
N ASN A 109 -11.23 -26.18 -5.40
CA ASN A 109 -11.82 -25.85 -6.71
C ASN A 109 -12.54 -24.49 -6.75
N SER A 110 -12.58 -23.74 -5.65
CA SER A 110 -13.18 -22.41 -5.66
C SER A 110 -12.21 -21.38 -6.26
N PRO A 111 -12.69 -20.34 -6.96
CA PRO A 111 -11.87 -19.18 -7.34
C PRO A 111 -11.08 -18.58 -6.15
N PHE A 112 -11.59 -18.77 -4.94
CA PHE A 112 -10.95 -18.41 -3.68
C PHE A 112 -9.65 -19.18 -3.42
N GLY A 113 -9.64 -20.48 -3.68
CA GLY A 113 -8.49 -21.36 -3.48
C GLY A 113 -7.29 -20.95 -4.35
N HIS A 114 -7.56 -20.53 -5.58
CA HIS A 114 -6.51 -20.01 -6.49
C HIS A 114 -5.89 -18.71 -5.94
N GLY A 115 -6.72 -17.78 -5.46
CA GLY A 115 -6.25 -16.53 -4.85
C GLY A 115 -5.35 -16.76 -3.63
N LEU A 116 -5.76 -17.66 -2.71
CA LEU A 116 -4.96 -18.02 -1.54
C LEU A 116 -3.63 -18.70 -1.92
N THR A 117 -3.65 -19.55 -2.94
CA THR A 117 -2.44 -20.23 -3.43
C THR A 117 -1.44 -19.24 -4.02
N GLU A 118 -1.89 -18.30 -4.86
CA GLU A 118 -1.03 -17.25 -5.41
C GLU A 118 -0.51 -16.30 -4.33
N MET A 119 -1.31 -16.00 -3.30
CA MET A 119 -0.87 -15.26 -2.11
C MET A 119 0.20 -16.02 -1.32
N ALA A 120 0.03 -17.32 -1.09
CA ALA A 120 1.04 -18.14 -0.41
C ALA A 120 2.36 -18.18 -1.18
N LYS A 121 2.30 -18.31 -2.52
CA LYS A 121 3.49 -18.20 -3.39
C LYS A 121 4.13 -16.82 -3.28
N PHE A 122 3.35 -15.74 -3.32
CA PHE A 122 3.87 -14.37 -3.16
C PHE A 122 4.63 -14.22 -1.86
N ASN A 123 4.02 -14.62 -0.74
CA ASN A 123 4.61 -14.54 0.59
C ASN A 123 5.89 -15.38 0.68
N SER A 124 5.91 -16.58 0.08
CA SER A 124 7.13 -17.41 -0.01
C SER A 124 8.25 -16.74 -0.81
N PHE A 125 7.94 -16.12 -1.96
CA PHE A 125 8.93 -15.37 -2.73
C PHE A 125 9.44 -14.15 -1.97
N LEU A 126 8.55 -13.46 -1.25
CA LEU A 126 8.89 -12.31 -0.45
C LEU A 126 9.85 -12.67 0.68
N ASP A 127 9.62 -13.79 1.35
CA ASP A 127 10.49 -14.30 2.41
C ASP A 127 11.89 -14.65 1.88
N LYS A 128 11.96 -15.37 0.75
CA LYS A 128 13.25 -15.68 0.08
C LYS A 128 14.05 -14.42 -0.26
N VAL A 129 13.38 -13.39 -0.76
CA VAL A 129 14.02 -12.10 -1.07
C VAL A 129 14.39 -11.36 0.21
N ALA A 130 13.56 -11.36 1.24
CA ALA A 130 13.83 -10.73 2.53
C ALA A 130 15.12 -11.27 3.18
N ILE A 131 15.33 -12.60 3.15
CA ILE A 131 16.55 -13.24 3.65
C ILE A 131 17.81 -12.66 2.98
N LYS A 132 17.77 -12.44 1.67
CA LYS A 132 18.91 -11.83 0.94
C LYS A 132 19.05 -10.34 1.23
N LEU A 133 17.94 -9.61 1.40
CA LEU A 133 17.96 -8.19 1.74
C LEU A 133 18.56 -7.91 3.13
N HIS A 134 18.51 -8.87 4.07
CA HIS A 134 19.23 -8.77 5.36
C HIS A 134 20.75 -8.64 5.19
N GLN A 135 21.29 -9.08 4.06
CA GLN A 135 22.70 -8.95 3.72
C GLN A 135 23.05 -7.61 3.07
N CYS A 136 22.07 -6.71 2.88
CA CYS A 136 22.27 -5.40 2.26
C CYS A 136 22.60 -4.33 3.33
N PRO A 137 23.88 -3.91 3.48
CA PRO A 137 24.26 -2.97 4.52
C PRO A 137 23.78 -1.53 4.27
N ARG A 138 23.34 -1.23 3.04
CA ARG A 138 22.97 0.12 2.60
C ARG A 138 21.47 0.31 2.45
N LEU A 139 20.69 -0.76 2.55
CA LEU A 139 19.24 -0.72 2.47
C LEU A 139 18.69 0.03 3.66
N ASN A 140 18.19 1.24 3.41
CA ASN A 140 17.70 2.14 4.45
C ASN A 140 16.25 2.55 4.26
N SER A 141 15.64 2.25 3.11
CA SER A 141 14.26 2.62 2.80
C SER A 141 13.47 1.45 2.24
N VAL A 142 12.30 1.20 2.81
CA VAL A 142 11.35 0.18 2.35
C VAL A 142 10.00 0.84 2.09
N THR A 143 9.47 0.62 0.90
CA THR A 143 8.14 1.09 0.51
C THR A 143 7.24 -0.09 0.17
N PHE A 144 6.08 -0.18 0.78
CA PHE A 144 5.03 -1.12 0.43
C PHE A 144 3.88 -0.38 -0.25
N LYS A 145 3.54 -0.78 -1.47
CA LYS A 145 2.42 -0.25 -2.24
C LYS A 145 1.36 -1.32 -2.41
N GLY A 146 0.28 -1.21 -1.65
CA GLY A 146 -0.94 -1.98 -1.84
C GLY A 146 -1.75 -1.52 -3.08
N PRO A 147 -2.83 -2.23 -3.42
CA PRO A 147 -3.74 -1.84 -4.49
C PRO A 147 -4.36 -0.46 -4.24
N THR A 148 -4.67 0.28 -5.31
CA THR A 148 -5.34 1.58 -5.22
C THR A 148 -6.87 1.48 -5.11
N LYS A 149 -7.44 0.33 -5.47
CA LYS A 149 -8.88 0.03 -5.39
C LYS A 149 -9.12 -1.02 -4.30
N HIS A 150 -10.38 -1.29 -3.96
CA HIS A 150 -10.89 -2.20 -2.91
C HIS A 150 -10.43 -3.69 -2.99
N GLY A 151 -9.27 -4.00 -3.57
CA GLY A 151 -8.68 -5.32 -3.53
C GLY A 151 -8.24 -5.65 -2.11
N VAL A 152 -8.71 -6.78 -1.60
CA VAL A 152 -8.21 -7.35 -0.34
C VAL A 152 -6.87 -8.03 -0.65
N TYR A 153 -5.86 -7.75 0.18
CA TYR A 153 -4.59 -8.44 0.11
C TYR A 153 -4.26 -9.11 1.45
N ILE A 154 -3.76 -10.34 1.39
CA ILE A 154 -3.29 -11.08 2.56
C ILE A 154 -1.78 -11.22 2.43
N LEU A 155 -1.07 -10.24 3.00
CA LEU A 155 0.31 -10.43 3.40
C LEU A 155 0.31 -11.22 4.70
N TYR A 156 1.03 -12.34 4.74
CA TYR A 156 1.27 -13.00 6.01
C TYR A 156 2.17 -12.11 6.88
N THR A 157 1.97 -12.19 8.19
CA THR A 157 2.75 -11.42 9.15
C THR A 157 4.23 -11.79 9.11
N GLU A 158 4.57 -13.06 8.83
CA GLU A 158 5.94 -13.56 8.82
C GLU A 158 6.86 -12.91 7.77
N PRO A 159 6.57 -12.92 6.44
CA PRO A 159 7.45 -12.27 5.47
C PRO A 159 7.56 -10.75 5.67
N LEU A 160 6.48 -10.13 6.15
CA LEU A 160 6.48 -8.74 6.53
C LEU A 160 7.38 -8.49 7.74
N ASP A 161 7.33 -9.34 8.76
CA ASP A 161 8.21 -9.26 9.92
C ASP A 161 9.68 -9.46 9.51
N SER A 162 9.97 -10.38 8.58
CA SER A 162 11.30 -10.57 7.99
C SER A 162 11.82 -9.27 7.34
N LEU A 163 10.98 -8.57 6.57
CA LEU A 163 11.34 -7.30 5.93
C LEU A 163 11.40 -6.13 6.91
N LEU A 164 10.46 -6.06 7.85
CA LEU A 164 10.44 -5.01 8.85
C LEU A 164 11.67 -5.15 9.76
N SER A 165 12.13 -6.38 10.06
CA SER A 165 13.31 -6.69 10.88
C SER A 165 14.66 -6.30 10.27
N LEU A 166 14.70 -5.75 9.05
CA LEU A 166 15.93 -5.31 8.40
C LEU A 166 16.62 -4.20 9.20
N ARG A 167 17.77 -4.52 9.82
CA ARG A 167 18.46 -3.67 10.81
C ARG A 167 18.79 -2.25 10.35
N HIS A 168 19.05 -2.08 9.06
CA HIS A 168 19.51 -0.82 8.47
C HIS A 168 18.36 0.08 7.99
N VAL A 169 17.12 -0.41 8.02
CA VAL A 169 15.96 0.35 7.54
C VAL A 169 15.64 1.47 8.53
N THR A 170 15.70 2.70 8.01
CA THR A 170 15.39 3.93 8.75
C THR A 170 14.20 4.68 8.15
N SER A 171 13.72 4.27 6.97
CA SER A 171 12.59 4.87 6.29
C SER A 171 11.60 3.77 5.90
N LEU A 172 10.38 3.87 6.39
CA LEU A 172 9.29 2.96 6.07
C LEU A 172 8.14 3.76 5.48
N THR A 173 7.70 3.38 4.28
CA THR A 173 6.49 3.93 3.66
C THR A 173 5.54 2.78 3.37
N VAL A 174 4.29 2.92 3.78
CA VAL A 174 3.27 1.91 3.54
C VAL A 174 2.04 2.63 2.99
N THR A 175 1.57 2.22 1.81
CA THR A 175 0.47 2.89 1.13
C THR A 175 -0.64 1.93 0.76
N ASN A 176 -1.89 2.34 1.03
CA ASN A 176 -3.10 1.59 0.69
C ASN A 176 -3.07 0.18 1.27
N ASN A 177 -2.89 0.10 2.59
CA ASN A 177 -3.09 -1.15 3.30
C ASN A 177 -4.58 -1.50 3.29
N ALA A 178 -4.97 -2.33 2.32
CA ALA A 178 -6.10 -3.20 2.54
C ALA A 178 -5.80 -4.04 3.77
N PHE A 179 -6.70 -4.00 4.74
CA PHE A 179 -6.60 -4.76 5.97
C PHE A 179 -6.18 -6.20 5.70
N LEU A 180 -5.13 -6.64 6.39
CA LEU A 180 -4.81 -8.05 6.53
C LEU A 180 -5.84 -8.63 7.51
N ASN A 181 -6.82 -9.38 7.02
CA ASN A 181 -7.63 -10.39 7.72
C ASN A 181 -7.52 -10.45 9.26
N GLY A 182 -7.93 -9.40 9.99
CA GLY A 182 -7.86 -9.35 11.46
C GLY A 182 -6.47 -9.25 12.09
N PHE A 183 -5.37 -9.27 11.32
CA PHE A 183 -4.01 -9.11 11.82
C PHE A 183 -3.50 -7.70 11.52
N HIS A 184 -3.50 -6.83 12.53
CA HIS A 184 -2.96 -5.49 12.35
C HIS A 184 -1.43 -5.53 12.20
N MET A 185 -0.90 -5.10 11.04
CA MET A 185 0.55 -4.82 10.87
C MET A 185 1.07 -3.81 11.90
N CYS A 186 0.17 -3.09 12.55
CA CYS A 186 0.47 -2.03 13.50
C CYS A 186 1.41 -2.51 14.61
N SER A 187 1.24 -3.73 15.15
CA SER A 187 2.14 -4.27 16.18
C SER A 187 3.58 -4.45 15.68
N HIS A 188 3.75 -4.96 14.45
CA HIS A 188 5.06 -5.15 13.82
C HIS A 188 5.72 -3.82 13.46
N ILE A 189 4.95 -2.88 12.91
CA ILE A 189 5.43 -1.53 12.62
C ILE A 189 5.83 -0.82 13.92
N HIS A 190 5.01 -0.95 14.96
CA HIS A 190 5.22 -0.32 16.26
C HIS A 190 6.56 -0.75 16.87
N ARG A 191 6.90 -2.06 16.82
CA ARG A 191 8.22 -2.58 17.25
C ARG A 191 9.41 -1.95 16.50
N ARG A 192 9.17 -1.38 15.31
CA ARG A 192 10.21 -0.80 14.47
C ARG A 192 10.33 0.71 14.58
N LEU A 193 9.32 1.41 15.10
CA LEU A 193 9.34 2.85 15.28
C LEU A 193 10.62 3.39 15.95
N PRO A 194 11.21 2.74 17.00
CA PRO A 194 12.43 3.25 17.64
C PRO A 194 13.66 3.30 16.71
N PHE A 195 13.67 2.50 15.64
CA PHE A 195 14.78 2.41 14.68
C PHE A 195 14.56 3.26 13.43
N LEU A 196 13.33 3.75 13.23
CA LEU A 196 12.96 4.55 12.09
C LEU A 196 13.28 6.02 12.34
N ARG A 197 13.69 6.70 11.27
CA ARG A 197 13.79 8.17 11.16
C ARG A 197 12.63 8.75 10.37
N ARG A 198 12.11 7.99 9.41
CA ARG A 198 10.97 8.38 8.58
C ARG A 198 9.92 7.29 8.57
N PHE A 199 8.68 7.66 8.86
CA PHE A 199 7.53 6.79 8.80
C PHE A 199 6.41 7.47 8.03
N ARG A 200 5.96 6.85 6.94
CA ARG A 200 4.80 7.28 6.15
C ARG A 200 3.79 6.16 6.08
N TYR A 201 2.55 6.43 6.45
CA TYR A 201 1.52 5.42 6.57
C TYR A 201 0.22 5.92 5.98
N ARG A 202 -0.23 5.29 4.89
CA ARG A 202 -1.53 5.55 4.27
C ARG A 202 -2.45 4.36 4.43
N THR A 203 -3.55 4.57 5.13
CA THR A 203 -4.50 3.53 5.53
C THR A 203 -5.94 4.04 5.46
N HIS A 204 -6.91 3.14 5.41
CA HIS A 204 -8.31 3.51 5.58
C HIS A 204 -8.69 3.68 7.05
N LEU A 205 -7.99 2.98 7.94
CA LEU A 205 -8.27 2.97 9.37
C LEU A 205 -6.94 2.80 10.09
N ILE A 206 -6.77 3.56 11.17
CA ILE A 206 -5.59 3.49 12.00
C ILE A 206 -5.89 2.69 13.26
N CYS A 207 -5.00 1.77 13.61
CA CYS A 207 -5.06 1.10 14.89
C CYS A 207 -4.54 2.08 15.95
N GLU A 208 -5.26 2.23 17.06
CA GLU A 208 -4.86 3.09 18.18
C GLU A 208 -3.45 2.68 18.66
N ASP A 209 -3.20 1.38 18.77
CA ASP A 209 -1.92 0.78 19.18
C ASP A 209 -0.73 1.17 18.29
N LEU A 210 -0.95 1.63 17.06
CA LEU A 210 0.15 2.08 16.21
C LEU A 210 0.84 3.31 16.81
N LEU A 211 0.07 4.21 17.42
CA LEU A 211 0.52 5.49 17.95
C LEU A 211 0.58 5.52 19.48
N THR A 212 -0.09 4.58 20.15
CA THR A 212 0.01 4.42 21.60
C THR A 212 1.46 4.17 22.00
N PRO A 213 2.01 4.94 22.93
CA PRO A 213 3.40 4.76 23.38
C PRO A 213 3.55 3.43 24.11
N LEU A 214 4.67 2.75 23.93
CA LEU A 214 5.05 1.70 24.89
C LEU A 214 5.37 2.37 26.24
N PRO A 215 4.78 1.90 27.36
CA PRO A 215 5.22 2.33 28.67
C PRO A 215 6.71 2.01 28.81
N ASP A 216 7.49 3.00 29.27
CA ASP A 216 8.95 2.91 29.48
C ASP A 216 9.84 2.81 28.22
N ALA A 217 9.30 3.03 27.02
CA ALA A 217 10.12 3.08 25.82
C ALA A 217 11.04 4.32 25.78
N PRO A 218 12.28 4.20 25.25
CA PRO A 218 13.12 5.36 24.99
C PRO A 218 12.44 6.31 23.99
N PRO A 219 12.82 7.61 23.98
CA PRO A 219 12.34 8.55 22.97
C PRO A 219 12.54 8.00 21.56
N LEU A 220 11.53 8.17 20.71
CA LEU A 220 11.59 7.71 19.33
C LEU A 220 12.50 8.65 18.51
N ASN A 221 13.39 8.07 17.71
CA ASN A 221 14.29 8.80 16.80
C ASN A 221 13.61 9.24 15.49
N LEU A 222 12.28 9.25 15.45
CA LEU A 222 11.52 9.66 14.29
C LEU A 222 11.66 11.17 14.07
N GLN A 223 11.99 11.54 12.85
CA GLN A 223 12.10 12.93 12.40
C GLN A 223 10.92 13.31 11.53
N ASP A 224 10.50 12.39 10.65
CA ASP A 224 9.38 12.60 9.74
C ASP A 224 8.31 11.54 9.98
N VAL A 225 7.14 11.94 10.44
CA VAL A 225 5.96 11.09 10.55
C VAL A 225 4.85 11.68 9.70
N VAL A 226 4.33 10.92 8.74
CA VAL A 226 3.15 11.31 7.97
C VAL A 226 2.13 10.18 7.96
N ILE A 227 0.94 10.46 8.47
CA ILE A 227 -0.18 9.53 8.52
C ILE A 227 -1.26 10.07 7.62
N ASP A 228 -1.74 9.27 6.69
CA ASP A 228 -2.71 9.69 5.68
C ASP A 228 -3.89 8.73 5.63
N LEU A 229 -5.06 9.22 6.00
CA LEU A 229 -6.28 8.45 6.00
C LEU A 229 -6.99 8.62 4.67
N THR A 230 -7.11 7.55 3.87
CA THR A 230 -7.69 7.62 2.51
C THR A 230 -9.20 7.43 2.46
N CYS A 231 -9.81 6.82 3.48
CA CYS A 231 -11.27 6.65 3.49
C CYS A 231 -11.79 6.57 4.91
N PRO A 232 -12.52 7.59 5.37
CA PRO A 232 -13.24 7.48 6.60
C PRO A 232 -14.61 6.87 6.35
N THR A 233 -14.59 5.60 5.97
CA THR A 233 -15.75 4.76 6.26
C THR A 233 -15.65 4.30 7.71
N CYS A 234 -15.58 5.27 8.63
CA CYS A 234 -15.91 5.08 10.05
C CYS A 234 -17.37 4.63 10.24
N ARG A 235 -18.16 4.51 9.14
CA ARG A 235 -19.51 3.93 9.11
C ARG A 235 -19.61 2.50 9.64
N ARG A 236 -18.51 1.76 9.81
CA ARG A 236 -18.57 0.38 10.31
C ARG A 236 -18.66 0.32 11.84
N ARG A 237 -19.83 0.65 12.37
CA ARG A 237 -20.49 -0.02 13.54
C ARG A 237 -21.80 0.63 14.00
N GLY A 238 -22.62 1.23 13.13
CA GLY A 238 -23.94 1.77 13.56
C GLY A 238 -23.90 2.92 14.58
N SER A 239 -22.75 3.22 15.15
CA SER A 239 -22.40 4.45 15.83
C SER A 239 -21.93 5.42 14.76
N ARG A 240 -22.73 6.47 14.51
CA ARG A 240 -22.22 7.73 13.95
C ARG A 240 -21.19 8.26 14.96
N LEU A 241 -19.98 7.72 14.94
CA LEU A 241 -18.85 8.49 15.45
C LEU A 241 -18.82 9.76 14.61
N ASP A 242 -18.96 10.90 15.27
CA ASP A 242 -18.90 12.19 14.59
C ASP A 242 -17.56 12.22 13.85
N TRP A 243 -17.63 12.54 12.56
CA TRP A 243 -16.42 12.67 11.75
C TRP A 243 -15.44 13.65 12.40
N GLU A 244 -16.01 14.68 13.00
CA GLU A 244 -15.28 15.70 13.70
C GLU A 244 -14.46 15.13 14.86
N ASP A 245 -15.02 14.19 15.62
CA ASP A 245 -14.31 13.52 16.70
C ASP A 245 -13.13 12.71 16.17
N CYS A 246 -13.29 12.06 15.01
CA CYS A 246 -12.20 11.31 14.40
C CYS A 246 -11.05 12.23 13.96
N GLY A 247 -11.37 13.35 13.31
CA GLY A 247 -10.39 14.37 12.93
C GLY A 247 -9.65 14.93 14.16
N HIS A 248 -10.39 15.38 15.17
CA HIS A 248 -9.81 15.90 16.41
C HIS A 248 -8.92 14.88 17.11
N ARG A 249 -9.36 13.62 17.24
CA ARG A 249 -8.56 12.57 17.89
C ARG A 249 -7.26 12.29 17.16
N LEU A 250 -7.24 12.36 15.82
CA LEU A 250 -6.00 12.22 15.04
C LEU A 250 -5.03 13.37 15.28
N GLU A 251 -5.55 14.60 15.40
CA GLU A 251 -4.75 15.79 15.68
C GLU A 251 -4.20 15.77 17.11
N GLU A 252 -5.00 15.32 18.09
CA GLU A 252 -4.54 15.06 19.46
C GLU A 252 -3.41 14.03 19.47
N TRP A 253 -3.58 12.89 18.79
CA TRP A 253 -2.53 11.89 18.68
C TRP A 253 -1.28 12.40 17.98
N ALA A 254 -1.42 13.22 16.93
CA ALA A 254 -0.29 13.82 16.25
C ALA A 254 0.48 14.77 17.19
N THR A 255 -0.23 15.56 17.97
CA THR A 255 0.34 16.49 18.97
C THR A 255 1.04 15.72 20.08
N GLU A 256 0.39 14.67 20.62
CA GLU A 256 0.93 13.80 21.64
C GLU A 256 2.19 13.09 21.14
N LEU A 257 2.15 12.53 19.93
CA LEU A 257 3.31 11.91 19.30
C LEU A 257 4.46 12.92 19.13
N ALA A 258 4.18 14.11 18.62
CA ALA A 258 5.18 15.16 18.43
C ALA A 258 5.90 15.53 19.73
N SER A 259 5.17 15.61 20.85
CA SER A 259 5.74 15.90 22.17
C SER A 259 6.71 14.83 22.70
N ARG A 260 6.68 13.61 22.13
CA ARG A 260 7.51 12.46 22.53
C ARG A 260 8.72 12.23 21.66
N LEU A 261 8.76 12.83 20.48
CA LEU A 261 9.89 12.69 19.58
C LEU A 261 11.04 13.56 20.08
N ASP A 262 12.26 13.04 19.99
CA ASP A 262 13.45 13.75 20.49
C ASP A 262 13.77 14.98 19.61
N ASN A 263 13.70 14.82 18.28
CA ASN A 263 14.01 15.86 17.30
C ASN A 263 13.05 15.79 16.09
N PRO A 264 11.74 16.00 16.29
CA PRO A 264 10.78 15.94 15.21
C PRO A 264 10.98 17.10 14.24
N ARG A 265 11.04 16.78 12.94
CA ARG A 265 11.02 17.76 11.85
C ARG A 265 9.62 17.94 11.28
N MET A 266 8.84 16.87 11.22
CA MET A 266 7.46 16.87 10.73
C MET A 266 6.66 15.77 11.43
N VAL A 267 5.51 16.11 11.99
CA VAL A 267 4.52 15.13 12.47
C VAL A 267 3.17 15.54 11.90
N ARG A 268 2.76 14.89 10.81
CA ARG A 268 1.65 15.32 10.00
C ARG A 268 0.58 14.23 9.92
N VAL A 269 -0.66 14.61 10.17
CA VAL A 269 -1.83 13.78 9.82
C VAL A 269 -2.55 14.38 8.62
N ARG A 270 -3.11 13.53 7.78
CA ARG A 270 -3.94 13.89 6.64
C ARG A 270 -5.22 13.07 6.68
N TYR A 271 -6.33 13.72 6.38
CA TYR A 271 -7.64 13.08 6.33
C TYR A 271 -8.57 13.86 5.39
N PRO A 272 -9.43 13.19 4.61
CA PRO A 272 -10.43 13.86 3.77
C PRO A 272 -11.55 14.41 4.65
N TRP A 273 -12.18 15.49 4.23
CA TRP A 273 -13.37 16.00 4.91
C TRP A 273 -14.63 15.37 4.32
N PRO A 274 -15.68 15.09 5.11
CA PRO A 274 -16.83 14.33 4.66
C PRO A 274 -17.74 15.13 3.74
N TYR A 275 -17.69 16.47 3.83
CA TYR A 275 -18.59 17.36 3.11
C TYR A 275 -17.97 17.98 1.86
N ASN A 276 -16.68 17.74 1.61
CA ASN A 276 -16.04 18.24 0.41
C ASN A 276 -14.94 17.27 -0.03
N ASP A 277 -14.65 17.27 -1.33
CA ASP A 277 -13.49 16.54 -1.86
C ASP A 277 -12.20 17.29 -1.54
N ARG A 278 -11.98 17.75 -0.30
CA ARG A 278 -10.73 18.38 0.11
C ARG A 278 -10.05 17.49 1.14
N THR A 279 -8.73 17.43 1.04
CA THR A 279 -7.89 16.77 2.03
C THR A 279 -7.38 17.83 3.00
N TYR A 280 -7.51 17.58 4.30
CA TYR A 280 -6.98 18.44 5.33
C TYR A 280 -5.69 17.84 5.85
N SER A 281 -4.77 18.70 6.26
CA SER A 281 -3.56 18.27 6.93
C SER A 281 -3.31 19.10 8.18
N PHE A 282 -2.93 18.42 9.25
CA PHE A 282 -2.56 19.03 10.51
C PHE A 282 -1.13 18.64 10.87
N ASP A 283 -0.34 19.64 11.25
CA ASP A 283 1.02 19.45 11.75
C ASP A 283 1.01 19.51 13.28
N GLY A 284 1.22 18.37 13.91
CA GLY A 284 1.24 18.21 15.37
C GLY A 284 2.40 18.92 16.08
N ILE A 285 3.42 19.40 15.36
CA ILE A 285 4.49 20.22 15.94
C ILE A 285 4.02 21.68 16.07
N THR A 286 3.40 22.21 15.01
CA THR A 286 3.05 23.63 14.92
C THR A 286 1.61 23.94 15.33
N GLY A 287 0.74 22.91 15.39
CA GLY A 287 -0.70 23.08 15.58
C GLY A 287 -1.43 23.65 14.35
N VAL A 288 -0.74 23.77 13.20
CA VAL A 288 -1.29 24.44 12.02
C VAL A 288 -2.07 23.45 11.15
N ARG A 289 -3.28 23.85 10.77
CA ARG A 289 -4.09 23.17 9.74
C ARG A 289 -3.86 23.80 8.38
N THR A 290 -3.74 22.96 7.36
CA THR A 290 -3.63 23.35 5.96
C THR A 290 -4.63 22.58 5.10
N GLN A 291 -5.08 23.19 4.01
CA GLN A 291 -5.95 22.55 3.03
C GLN A 291 -5.13 22.06 1.85
N LEU A 292 -5.17 20.77 1.55
CA LEU A 292 -4.45 20.18 0.43
C LEU A 292 -5.39 19.94 -0.76
N GLU A 293 -4.84 20.03 -1.96
CA GLU A 293 -5.52 19.61 -3.19
C GLU A 293 -5.64 18.07 -3.25
N ASN A 294 -6.62 17.58 -4.00
CA ASN A 294 -6.76 16.14 -4.22
C ASN A 294 -5.59 15.57 -5.01
N GLY A 295 -5.10 14.41 -4.58
CA GLY A 295 -3.93 13.79 -5.18
C GLY A 295 -2.60 14.42 -4.76
N SER A 296 -2.63 15.41 -3.86
CA SER A 296 -1.42 16.01 -3.29
C SER A 296 -0.45 14.95 -2.76
N THR A 297 0.83 15.16 -3.04
CA THR A 297 1.91 14.32 -2.55
C THR A 297 2.05 14.46 -1.03
N TRP A 298 2.80 13.54 -0.41
CA TRP A 298 2.99 13.48 1.04
C TRP A 298 3.49 14.79 1.67
N ASP A 299 4.32 15.50 0.93
CA ASP A 299 5.08 16.66 1.41
C ASP A 299 4.51 17.99 0.90
N ASP A 300 3.39 17.96 0.17
CA ASP A 300 2.77 19.18 -0.35
C ASP A 300 2.34 20.09 0.81
N GLU A 301 2.44 21.39 0.55
CA GLU A 301 2.00 22.44 1.46
C GLU A 301 0.72 23.07 0.90
N GLY A 302 -0.26 23.26 1.78
CA GLY A 302 -1.54 23.87 1.46
C GLY A 302 -1.68 25.26 2.10
N PRO A 303 -2.64 26.08 1.64
CA PRO A 303 -3.02 27.28 2.37
C PRO A 303 -3.41 26.96 3.82
N VAL A 304 -2.92 27.78 4.74
CA VAL A 304 -3.28 27.71 6.17
C VAL A 304 -4.76 28.02 6.31
N ILE A 305 -5.46 27.16 7.04
CA ILE A 305 -6.87 27.36 7.38
C ILE A 305 -6.91 28.02 8.76
N PRO A 306 -7.68 29.12 8.95
CA PRO A 306 -7.87 29.68 10.28
C PRO A 306 -8.37 28.60 11.23
N GLU A 307 -7.99 28.73 12.51
CA GLU A 307 -8.45 27.81 13.55
C GLU A 307 -9.96 27.65 13.42
N ARG A 308 -10.39 26.39 13.48
CA ARG A 308 -11.80 26.04 13.43
C ARG A 308 -12.51 26.94 14.44
N PRO A 309 -13.50 27.76 14.05
CA PRO A 309 -14.27 28.47 15.05
C PRO A 309 -14.80 27.39 15.99
N SER A 310 -14.33 27.41 17.25
CA SER A 310 -14.82 26.51 18.29
C SER A 310 -16.31 26.49 18.13
N LYS A 311 -16.90 25.30 17.94
CA LYS A 311 -18.31 25.09 17.68
C LYS A 311 -19.14 25.83 18.75
N VAL A 312 -19.37 27.12 18.52
CA VAL A 312 -20.49 27.90 19.02
C VAL A 312 -21.56 27.65 17.96
N TRP A 313 -21.93 26.38 17.83
CA TRP A 313 -23.33 26.05 17.62
C TRP A 313 -23.84 26.00 19.06
N ASP A 314 -23.77 27.10 19.81
CA ASP A 314 -24.96 27.91 20.06
C ASP A 314 -26.17 26.99 19.96
N ASP A 315 -26.52 26.45 21.12
CA ASP A 315 -27.86 25.98 21.50
C ASP A 315 -28.94 27.08 21.29
N GLN A 316 -28.73 28.05 20.38
CA GLN A 316 -29.75 28.89 19.77
C GLN A 316 -30.45 28.10 18.67
N VAL A 317 -30.95 26.92 19.00
CA VAL A 317 -32.23 26.51 18.44
C VAL A 317 -33.23 27.11 19.42
N ASP A 318 -33.70 28.30 19.06
CA ASP A 318 -34.72 29.02 19.79
C ASP A 318 -35.87 28.06 20.15
N GLU A 319 -36.05 27.83 21.46
CA GLU A 319 -37.26 27.27 22.08
C GLU A 319 -38.47 28.23 21.94
N GLU A 320 -38.64 28.85 20.77
CA GLU A 320 -39.79 29.71 20.49
C GLU A 320 -40.38 29.35 19.13
N SER A 321 -41.30 28.39 19.13
CA SER A 321 -42.68 28.62 18.66
C SER A 321 -43.43 27.28 18.58
N ASP A 322 -43.84 26.78 19.75
CA ASP A 322 -45.08 26.01 19.85
C ASP A 322 -46.23 26.96 19.49
N GLU A 323 -46.60 27.04 18.21
CA GLU A 323 -47.96 27.45 17.84
C GLU A 323 -48.58 26.37 16.97
N GLU A 324 -49.58 25.74 17.58
CA GLU A 324 -50.50 24.75 17.09
C GLU A 324 -51.14 25.19 15.76
N GLU A 325 -50.94 24.43 14.68
CA GLU A 325 -51.97 24.30 13.64
C GLU A 325 -52.21 22.80 13.38
N GLU A 326 -53.17 22.28 14.16
CA GLU A 326 -53.97 21.12 13.75
C GLU A 326 -54.66 21.46 12.42
N GLN A 327 -54.27 20.77 11.35
CA GLN A 327 -55.14 20.59 10.19
C GLN A 327 -55.12 19.11 9.81
N ASP A 328 -56.18 18.44 10.29
CA ASP A 328 -56.86 17.37 9.57
C ASP A 328 -56.91 17.68 8.08
N ASP A 329 -56.64 16.69 7.24
CA ASP A 329 -57.31 16.41 5.97
C ASP A 329 -56.61 15.17 5.38
N GLU A 330 -57.17 14.00 5.65
CA GLU A 330 -58.07 13.27 4.74
C GLU A 330 -57.32 12.38 3.75
N ALA A 331 -57.83 11.17 3.68
CA ALA A 331 -57.36 10.09 2.84
C ALA A 331 -57.43 10.48 1.36
N ASN A 332 -56.35 10.20 0.64
CA ASN A 332 -56.43 9.84 -0.77
C ASN A 332 -55.66 8.52 -0.94
N ASP A 333 -56.42 7.43 -0.93
CA ASP A 333 -56.28 6.40 -1.95
C ASP A 333 -56.32 7.10 -3.30
N ASP A 334 -55.31 6.93 -4.13
CA ASP A 334 -55.52 6.87 -5.58
C ASP A 334 -54.41 6.03 -6.21
N GLU A 335 -54.90 5.17 -7.09
CA GLU A 335 -54.22 4.18 -7.90
C GLU A 335 -53.38 4.84 -9.02
N GLU A 336 -53.00 4.03 -10.00
CA GLU A 336 -52.33 4.34 -11.27
C GLU A 336 -50.80 4.11 -11.18
N ASP A 337 -50.35 2.88 -11.48
CA ASP A 337 -50.11 2.36 -12.85
C ASP A 337 -49.38 3.40 -13.71
N ASP A 338 -48.07 3.21 -13.88
CA ASP A 338 -47.39 3.63 -15.10
C ASP A 338 -46.28 2.62 -15.40
N ASP A 339 -46.65 1.74 -16.32
CA ASP A 339 -45.77 0.94 -17.16
C ASP A 339 -44.85 1.87 -17.95
N GLU A 340 -43.55 1.83 -17.69
CA GLU A 340 -42.54 2.18 -18.70
C GLU A 340 -41.74 0.93 -19.02
N GLU A 341 -42.35 0.09 -19.85
CA GLU A 341 -41.65 -0.58 -20.93
C GLU A 341 -40.95 0.51 -21.75
N ASP A 342 -39.65 0.41 -22.02
CA ASP A 342 -39.07 0.86 -23.28
C ASP A 342 -37.61 0.39 -23.41
N ASP A 343 -37.40 -0.22 -24.59
CA ASP A 343 -36.21 -0.20 -25.43
C ASP A 343 -35.05 -1.17 -25.12
N ASP A 344 -35.26 -2.40 -25.60
CA ASP A 344 -34.55 -2.97 -26.74
C ASP A 344 -33.42 -2.10 -27.33
N GLU A 345 -32.16 -2.51 -27.14
CA GLU A 345 -31.18 -2.50 -28.23
C GLU A 345 -30.38 -3.82 -28.18
N GLU A 346 -30.85 -4.76 -28.98
CA GLU A 346 -30.08 -5.88 -29.52
C GLU A 346 -28.94 -5.30 -30.38
N ASP A 347 -27.71 -5.32 -29.86
CA ASP A 347 -26.51 -5.26 -30.70
C ASP A 347 -26.00 -6.70 -30.89
N ASP A 348 -26.63 -7.37 -31.86
CA ASP A 348 -25.98 -8.34 -32.72
C ASP A 348 -24.91 -7.61 -33.57
N ASP A 349 -23.73 -8.20 -33.70
CA ASP A 349 -22.83 -8.18 -34.86
C ASP A 349 -21.49 -8.76 -34.38
N GLU A 350 -21.27 -10.06 -34.58
CA GLU A 350 -20.49 -10.58 -35.71
C GLU A 350 -19.05 -10.04 -35.71
N GLU A 351 -18.09 -10.90 -35.38
CA GLU A 351 -17.12 -11.35 -36.37
C GLU A 351 -16.24 -12.46 -35.77
N ASP A 352 -16.37 -13.61 -36.42
CA ASP A 352 -15.43 -14.71 -36.44
C ASP A 352 -14.01 -14.19 -36.73
N ASP A 353 -13.04 -14.53 -35.89
CA ASP A 353 -11.65 -14.59 -36.32
C ASP A 353 -11.10 -15.97 -35.93
N ASP A 354 -11.26 -16.87 -36.90
CA ASP A 354 -10.45 -18.05 -37.11
C ASP A 354 -8.97 -17.65 -37.21
N GLU A 355 -8.17 -17.99 -36.20
CA GLU A 355 -6.74 -18.28 -36.38
C GLU A 355 -6.56 -19.71 -35.87
N GLU A 356 -6.75 -20.70 -36.74
CA GLU A 356 -5.69 -21.32 -37.56
C GLU A 356 -4.47 -21.71 -36.71
N ASP A 357 -4.38 -23.02 -36.50
CA ASP A 357 -3.19 -23.85 -36.68
C ASP A 357 -1.85 -23.30 -36.16
N ASP A 358 -1.34 -23.96 -35.12
CA ASP A 358 0.05 -24.42 -35.15
C ASP A 358 0.15 -25.68 -34.26
N ASP A 359 -0.14 -26.80 -34.89
CA ASP A 359 0.37 -28.12 -34.54
C ASP A 359 1.91 -28.08 -34.65
N GLU A 360 2.60 -27.71 -33.57
CA GLU A 360 3.98 -28.15 -33.39
C GLU A 360 3.95 -29.55 -32.75
N GLU A 361 3.97 -30.54 -33.64
CA GLU A 361 4.74 -31.77 -33.48
C GLU A 361 6.17 -31.47 -32.99
N ASP A 362 6.87 -32.52 -32.56
CA ASP A 362 8.26 -32.57 -32.06
C ASP A 362 8.31 -32.74 -30.52
N ASP A 363 8.93 -33.76 -29.94
CA ASP A 363 9.68 -34.87 -30.50
C ASP A 363 9.79 -35.93 -29.38
N ASP A 364 9.71 -37.18 -29.80
CA ASP A 364 10.08 -38.36 -29.04
C ASP A 364 11.56 -38.28 -28.64
N GLU A 365 11.88 -38.31 -27.34
CA GLU A 365 13.12 -38.95 -26.87
C GLU A 365 12.80 -39.83 -25.66
N GLU A 366 12.59 -41.11 -25.97
CA GLU A 366 12.74 -42.24 -25.06
C GLU A 366 14.21 -42.30 -24.62
N ASP A 367 14.51 -41.86 -23.40
CA ASP A 367 15.76 -42.24 -22.72
C ASP A 367 15.53 -43.55 -21.97
N ASP A 368 15.74 -44.64 -22.72
CA ASP A 368 16.13 -45.96 -22.22
C ASP A 368 17.51 -45.87 -21.57
N ASP A 369 17.56 -45.76 -20.24
CA ASP A 369 18.77 -46.08 -19.46
C ASP A 369 18.58 -47.45 -18.80
N GLU A 370 18.72 -48.50 -19.63
CA GLU A 370 19.19 -49.81 -19.19
C GLU A 370 20.71 -49.72 -18.96
N GLU A 371 21.14 -49.61 -17.71
CA GLU A 371 22.45 -50.16 -17.30
C GLU A 371 22.22 -51.13 -16.14
N ASP A 372 22.07 -52.40 -16.54
CA ASP A 372 22.69 -53.52 -15.86
C ASP A 372 24.15 -53.19 -15.57
N ASP A 373 24.62 -53.44 -14.34
CA ASP A 373 25.90 -54.11 -14.13
C ASP A 373 26.05 -54.57 -12.67
N GLU A 374 25.94 -55.89 -12.54
CA GLU A 374 26.94 -56.77 -11.92
C GLU A 374 27.29 -56.58 -10.42
N ASP A 375 26.78 -57.53 -9.63
CA ASP A 375 27.55 -58.58 -8.95
C ASP A 375 28.75 -58.24 -8.04
N GLU A 376 28.81 -59.03 -6.95
CA GLU A 376 29.98 -59.38 -6.12
C GLU A 376 30.51 -58.36 -5.08
N ASN A 377 30.01 -58.45 -3.82
CA ASN A 377 30.71 -59.16 -2.71
C ASN A 377 29.91 -59.17 -1.39
#